data_AF-A0A8X6ME51-F1
#
_entry.id   AF-A0A8X6ME51-F1
#
_cell.length_a   1.000
_cell.length_b   1.000
_cell.length_c   1.000
_cell.angle_alpha   90.00
_cell.angle_beta   90.00
_cell.angle_gamma   90.00
#
_symmetry.space_group_name_H-M   'P 1'
#
loop_
_entity.id
_entity.type
_entity.pdbx_description
1 polymer ?
#
loop_
_entity_poly.entity_id
_entity_poly.type
_entity_poly.pdbx_seq_one_letter_code
_entity_poly.pdbx_strand_id
1 'polypeptide(L)'
;MEFPSLQHPFTMVVAGPTQSGKSFFVRDLLNFRTMMFKPSIDKVIWFYGINQPLYDDIENVEFVEGFPSNYKEYLSMNTLFIMDDLMAECGNDPRL
;
A
#
# COMPACT_ATOMS: atom_id res chain seq x y z
N MET A 1 3.47 5.08 -27.65
CA MET A 1 3.69 3.79 -26.95
C MET A 1 2.85 3.83 -25.70
N GLU A 2 1.96 2.86 -25.52
CA GLU A 2 1.21 2.70 -24.27
C GLU A 2 2.13 1.95 -23.29
N PHE A 3 2.41 2.55 -22.13
CA PHE A 3 3.13 1.86 -21.06
C PHE A 3 2.18 0.86 -20.39
N PRO A 4 2.66 -0.33 -19.99
CA PRO A 4 1.82 -1.27 -19.25
C PRO A 4 1.32 -0.63 -17.95
N SER A 5 0.03 -0.82 -17.67
CA SER A 5 -0.65 -0.32 -16.47
C SER A 5 -1.30 -1.47 -15.70
N LEU A 6 -1.29 -1.36 -14.37
CA LEU A 6 -1.95 -2.28 -13.46
C LEU A 6 -3.46 -2.07 -13.53
N GLN A 7 -4.18 -3.09 -13.98
CA GLN A 7 -5.64 -3.04 -14.09
C GLN A 7 -6.26 -3.19 -12.70
N HIS A 8 -6.98 -2.17 -12.22
CA HIS A 8 -7.72 -2.25 -10.97
C HIS A 8 -9.06 -2.99 -11.20
N PRO A 9 -9.46 -3.92 -10.31
CA PRO A 9 -8.73 -4.38 -9.12
C PRO A 9 -7.61 -5.39 -9.46
N PHE A 10 -6.52 -5.35 -8.68
CA PHE A 10 -5.42 -6.31 -8.77
C PHE A 10 -4.92 -6.70 -7.38
N THR A 11 -4.07 -7.72 -7.34
CA THR A 11 -3.27 -8.10 -6.16
C THR A 11 -1.81 -8.19 -6.58
N MET A 12 -0.93 -7.62 -5.76
CA MET A 12 0.52 -7.59 -6.00
C MET A 12 1.25 -7.96 -4.73
N VAL A 13 2.33 -8.73 -4.88
CA VAL A 13 3.29 -9.00 -3.80
C VAL A 13 4.62 -8.39 -4.19
N VAL A 14 5.13 -7.48 -3.36
CA VAL A 14 6.47 -6.92 -3.47
C VAL A 14 7.34 -7.58 -2.40
N ALA A 15 8.13 -8.57 -2.79
CA ALA A 15 8.94 -9.37 -1.86
C ALA A 15 10.44 -9.15 -2.08
N GLY A 16 11.21 -9.26 -0.98
CA GLY A 16 12.65 -9.03 -0.95
C GLY A 16 13.14 -8.85 0.49
N PRO A 17 14.45 -9.01 0.76
CA PRO A 17 15.00 -8.88 2.10
C PRO A 17 14.85 -7.45 2.64
N THR A 18 15.06 -7.26 3.95
CA THR A 18 15.15 -5.94 4.56
C THR A 18 16.15 -5.07 3.78
N GLN A 19 15.82 -3.79 3.60
CA GLN A 19 16.64 -2.82 2.86
C GLN A 19 16.80 -3.06 1.35
N SER A 20 16.06 -4.01 0.74
CA SER A 20 16.09 -4.23 -0.72
C SER A 20 15.35 -3.17 -1.57
N GLY A 21 14.87 -2.09 -0.94
CA GLY A 21 14.16 -1.00 -1.65
C GLY A 21 12.67 -1.21 -1.89
N LYS A 22 12.01 -2.18 -1.25
CA LYS A 22 10.57 -2.45 -1.44
C LYS A 22 9.68 -1.22 -1.19
N SER A 23 9.83 -0.58 -0.03
CA SER A 23 9.03 0.60 0.32
C SER A 23 9.32 1.79 -0.61
N PHE A 24 10.56 1.93 -1.10
CA PHE A 24 10.91 2.91 -2.13
C PHE A 24 10.24 2.62 -3.48
N PHE A 25 10.19 1.34 -3.90
CA PHE A 25 9.46 0.94 -5.09
C PHE A 25 7.97 1.27 -4.97
N VAL A 26 7.34 0.99 -3.82
CA VAL A 26 5.93 1.31 -3.59
C VAL A 26 5.71 2.83 -3.60
N ARG A 27 6.57 3.62 -2.96
CA ARG A 27 6.54 5.09 -3.05
C ARG A 27 6.56 5.56 -4.51
N ASP A 28 7.51 5.07 -5.31
CA ASP A 28 7.63 5.50 -6.70
C ASP A 28 6.42 5.08 -7.53
N LEU A 29 5.88 3.88 -7.28
CA LEU A 29 4.63 3.43 -7.89
C LEU A 29 3.46 4.37 -7.57
N LEU A 30 3.37 4.88 -6.34
CA LEU A 30 2.35 5.83 -5.91
C LEU A 30 2.56 7.24 -6.48
N ASN A 31 3.82 7.67 -6.66
CA ASN A 31 4.16 8.94 -7.30
C ASN A 31 3.71 8.97 -8.76
N PHE A 32 3.76 7.83 -9.44
CA PHE A 32 3.31 7.69 -10.84
C PHE A 32 1.92 7.07 -10.99
N ARG A 33 1.10 7.07 -9.92
CA ARG A 33 -0.17 6.32 -9.89
C ARG A 33 -1.15 6.64 -11.01
N THR A 34 -1.20 7.87 -11.50
CA THR A 34 -2.09 8.28 -12.60
C THR A 34 -1.74 7.63 -13.94
N MET A 35 -0.50 7.16 -14.10
CA MET A 35 -0.03 6.44 -15.29
C MET A 35 0.07 4.93 -15.05
N MET A 36 0.37 4.52 -13.81
CA MET A 36 0.65 3.13 -13.46
C MET A 36 -0.60 2.29 -13.18
N PHE A 37 -1.74 2.90 -12.88
CA PHE A 37 -3.01 2.21 -12.60
C PHE A 37 -4.11 2.59 -13.59
N LYS A 38 -5.00 1.64 -13.89
CA LYS A 38 -6.19 1.85 -14.74
C LYS A 38 -7.40 1.08 -14.17
N PRO A 39 -8.51 1.75 -13.80
CA PRO A 39 -8.66 3.19 -13.61
C PRO A 39 -7.66 3.77 -12.58
N SER A 40 -7.57 5.11 -12.52
CA SER A 40 -6.75 5.79 -11.51
C SER A 40 -7.22 5.41 -10.10
N ILE A 41 -6.27 5.31 -9.16
CA ILE A 41 -6.57 5.09 -7.75
C ILE A 41 -7.00 6.41 -7.11
N ASP A 42 -8.15 6.39 -6.44
CA ASP A 42 -8.75 7.57 -5.78
C ASP A 42 -8.30 7.70 -4.33
N LYS A 43 -8.10 6.57 -3.66
CA LYS A 43 -7.74 6.51 -2.24
C LYS A 43 -6.66 5.47 -2.00
N VAL A 44 -5.64 5.81 -1.22
CA VAL A 44 -4.59 4.89 -0.79
C VAL A 44 -4.59 4.81 0.72
N ILE A 45 -4.74 3.59 1.23
CA ILE A 45 -4.57 3.29 2.67
C ILE A 45 -3.35 2.41 2.82
N TRP A 46 -2.39 2.87 3.60
CA TRP A 46 -1.16 2.14 3.87
C TRP A 46 -1.14 1.71 5.33
N PHE A 47 -1.35 0.41 5.54
CA PHE A 47 -1.22 -0.23 6.84
C PHE A 47 0.22 -0.63 7.09
N TYR A 48 0.79 -0.19 8.22
CA TYR A 48 2.20 -0.39 8.55
C TYR A 48 2.38 -0.86 10.00
N GLY A 49 3.41 -1.66 10.28
CA GLY A 49 3.76 -2.06 11.64
C GLY A 49 4.71 -1.07 12.35
N ILE A 50 5.64 -0.47 11.61
CA ILE A 50 6.63 0.48 12.13
C ILE A 50 6.65 1.74 11.27
N ASN A 51 6.52 2.92 11.91
CA ASN A 51 6.59 4.20 11.21
C ASN A 51 8.01 4.43 10.65
N GLN A 52 8.12 4.84 9.38
CA GLN A 52 9.37 5.09 8.69
C GLN A 52 9.42 6.56 8.21
N PRO A 53 10.58 7.24 8.28
CA PRO A 53 10.73 8.60 7.74
C PRO A 53 10.33 8.76 6.28
N LEU A 54 10.37 7.66 5.49
CA LEU A 54 9.93 7.63 4.10
C LEU A 54 8.47 8.06 3.91
N TYR A 55 7.61 7.83 4.92
CA TYR A 55 6.17 8.08 4.84
C TYR A 55 5.85 9.56 4.74
N ASP A 56 6.68 10.42 5.34
CA ASP A 56 6.54 11.87 5.30
C ASP A 56 6.67 12.44 3.87
N ASP A 57 7.34 11.70 2.98
CA ASP A 57 7.56 12.10 1.58
C ASP A 57 6.44 11.63 0.63
N ILE A 58 5.40 10.94 1.13
CA ILE A 58 4.35 10.34 0.30
C ILE A 58 3.02 11.09 0.48
N GLU A 59 2.70 11.95 -0.48
CA GLU A 59 1.46 12.71 -0.46
C GLU A 59 0.23 11.86 -0.83
N ASN A 60 -0.92 12.24 -0.25
CA ASN A 60 -2.23 11.64 -0.54
C ASN A 60 -2.31 10.14 -0.19
N VAL A 61 -1.63 9.74 0.87
CA VAL A 61 -1.72 8.42 1.48
C VAL A 61 -2.21 8.55 2.92
N GLU A 62 -3.20 7.75 3.28
CA GLU A 62 -3.65 7.62 4.67
C GLU A 62 -2.86 6.48 5.31
N PHE A 63 -1.92 6.84 6.20
CA PHE A 63 -1.10 5.89 6.92
C PHE A 63 -1.80 5.45 8.22
N VAL A 64 -1.98 4.15 8.39
CA VAL A 64 -2.67 3.56 9.54
C VAL A 64 -1.74 2.52 10.18
N GLU A 65 -1.43 2.71 11.46
CA GLU A 65 -0.60 1.75 12.19
C GLU A 65 -1.42 0.49 12.54
N GLY A 66 -0.83 -0.69 12.32
CA GLY A 66 -1.37 -1.97 12.72
C GLY A 66 -2.25 -2.68 11.69
N PHE A 67 -2.88 -3.76 12.13
CA PHE A 67 -3.63 -4.68 11.27
C PHE A 67 -4.95 -4.07 10.74
N PRO A 68 -5.28 -4.24 9.44
CA PRO A 68 -6.41 -3.60 8.76
C PRO A 68 -7.80 -4.17 9.14
N SER A 69 -8.10 -4.32 10.42
CA SER A 69 -9.35 -4.97 10.85
C SER A 69 -10.61 -4.19 10.51
N ASN A 70 -10.52 -2.87 10.39
CA ASN A 70 -11.59 -1.99 9.96
C ASN A 70 -11.43 -1.51 8.51
N TYR A 71 -10.70 -2.24 7.64
CA TYR A 71 -10.43 -1.83 6.25
C TYR A 71 -11.68 -1.42 5.46
N LYS A 72 -12.84 -2.01 5.80
CA LYS A 72 -14.13 -1.74 5.17
C LYS A 72 -14.57 -0.28 5.33
N GLU A 73 -14.18 0.39 6.41
CA GLU A 73 -14.49 1.80 6.66
C GLU A 73 -13.79 2.73 5.69
N TYR A 74 -12.71 2.26 5.05
CA TYR A 74 -11.93 3.05 4.11
C TYR A 74 -12.32 2.81 2.65
N LEU A 75 -13.26 1.90 2.36
CA LEU A 75 -13.63 1.55 1.00
C LEU A 75 -14.25 2.76 0.25
N SER A 76 -13.72 3.00 -0.94
CA SER A 76 -14.23 3.91 -1.97
C SER A 76 -14.27 3.20 -3.33
N MET A 77 -14.55 3.92 -4.42
CA MET A 77 -14.66 3.34 -5.76
C MET A 77 -13.37 2.63 -6.19
N ASN A 78 -12.22 3.31 -6.14
CA ASN A 78 -10.90 2.75 -6.45
C ASN A 78 -9.95 2.95 -5.27
N THR A 79 -10.06 2.07 -4.26
CA THR A 79 -9.16 2.06 -3.10
C THR A 79 -8.00 1.09 -3.32
N LEU A 80 -6.77 1.56 -3.09
CA LEU A 80 -5.59 0.73 -3.00
C LEU A 80 -5.22 0.53 -1.53
N PHE A 81 -5.22 -0.72 -1.10
CA PHE A 81 -4.71 -1.12 0.21
C PHE A 81 -3.26 -1.59 0.08
N ILE A 82 -2.38 -1.05 0.90
CA ILE A 82 -0.99 -1.48 1.05
C ILE A 82 -0.85 -2.08 2.44
N MET A 83 -0.26 -3.28 2.51
CA MET A 83 0.02 -3.99 3.75
C MET A 83 1.53 -4.17 3.85
N ASP A 84 2.21 -3.30 4.58
CA ASP A 84 3.68 -3.30 4.71
C ASP A 84 4.10 -3.91 6.04
N ASP A 85 4.76 -5.06 5.93
CA ASP A 85 5.38 -5.84 7.02
C ASP A 85 4.62 -5.82 8.35
N LEU A 86 3.45 -6.46 8.35
CA LEU A 86 2.58 -6.64 9.52
C LEU A 86 2.79 -8.01 10.20
N MET A 87 3.97 -8.63 10.06
CA MET A 87 4.18 -10.01 10.51
C MET A 87 4.06 -10.16 12.04
N ALA A 88 4.50 -9.16 12.82
CA ALA A 88 4.42 -9.19 14.27
C ALA A 88 2.97 -9.02 14.78
N GLU A 89 2.18 -8.26 14.03
CA GLU A 89 0.79 -7.91 14.29
C GLU A 89 -0.13 -9.08 13.93
N CYS A 90 0.15 -9.77 12.81
CA CYS A 90 -0.57 -10.97 12.39
C CYS A 90 -0.39 -12.14 13.37
N GLY A 91 0.78 -12.27 13.99
CA GLY A 91 1.07 -13.38 14.91
C GLY A 91 0.39 -13.28 16.28
N ASN A 92 -0.08 -12.08 16.65
CA ASN A 92 -0.68 -11.79 17.95
C ASN A 92 -2.15 -11.34 17.86
N ASP A 93 -2.75 -11.32 16.67
CA ASP A 93 -4.15 -10.96 16.51
C ASP A 93 -5.04 -12.16 16.87
N PRO A 94 -5.88 -12.08 17.91
CA PRO A 94 -6.74 -13.20 18.35
C PRO A 94 -7.85 -13.55 17.34
N ARG A 95 -7.97 -12.81 16.23
CA ARG A 95 -8.93 -13.07 15.14
C ARG A 95 -8.31 -13.88 14.00
N LEU A 96 -7.00 -14.11 14.01
CA LEU A 96 -6.26 -14.98 13.08
C LEU A 96 -5.88 -16.29 13.78
#